data_AF-A0A1H4H8J8-F1
#
_entry.id   AF-A0A1H4H8J8-F1
#
_cell.length_a   1.000
_cell.length_b   1.000
_cell.length_c   1.000
_cell.angle_alpha   90.00
_cell.angle_beta   90.00
_cell.angle_gamma   90.00
#
_symmetry.space_group_name_H-M   'P 1'
#
loop_
_entity.id
_entity.type
_entity.pdbx_description
1 polymer ?
#
loop_
_entity_poly.entity_id
_entity_poly.type
_entity_poly.pdbx_seq_one_letter_code
_entity_poly.pdbx_strand_id
1 'polypeptide(L)' 'MELLYQATANENEFVRTNQNYGFSCSCLTVDLDKEKNLIIAIYKSKQLPLKKCLEDISITKDIPLRFK' A
#
# COMPACT_ATOMS: atom_id res chain seq x y z
N MET A 1 -4.70 9.14 14.89
CA MET A 1 -4.60 8.28 13.69
C MET A 1 -3.31 7.48 13.66
N GLU A 2 -2.14 8.05 13.99
CA GLU A 2 -0.84 7.36 14.09
C GLU A 2 -0.85 6.08 14.96
N LEU A 3 -1.38 6.18 16.19
CA LEU A 3 -1.38 5.07 17.17
C LEU A 3 -2.26 3.89 16.75
N LEU A 4 -3.36 4.16 16.03
CA LEU A 4 -4.26 3.13 15.48
C LEU A 4 -3.63 2.41 14.28
N TYR A 5 -2.85 3.14 13.47
CA TYR A 5 -2.09 2.56 12.37
C TYR A 5 -0.99 1.61 12.88
N GLN A 6 -0.21 2.03 13.88
CA GLN A 6 0.81 1.15 14.48
C GLN A 6 0.21 -0.11 15.12
N ALA A 7 -0.97 -0.03 15.74
CA ALA A 7 -1.63 -1.18 16.35
C ALA A 7 -2.23 -2.19 15.34
N THR A 8 -2.38 -1.81 14.07
CA THR A 8 -3.01 -2.65 13.04
C THR A 8 -2.09 -2.98 11.87
N ALA A 9 -0.93 -2.32 11.78
CA ALA A 9 0.09 -2.61 10.78
C ALA A 9 0.85 -3.89 11.14
N ASN A 10 0.91 -4.82 10.19
CA ASN A 10 1.77 -5.98 10.23
C ASN A 10 3.11 -5.64 9.56
N GLU A 11 4.16 -5.49 10.35
CA GLU A 11 5.50 -5.16 9.86
C GLU A 11 6.12 -6.26 8.97
N ASN A 12 5.67 -7.51 9.10
CA ASN A 12 6.13 -8.60 8.22
C ASN A 12 5.54 -8.51 6.81
N GLU A 13 4.46 -7.74 6.64
CA GLU A 13 3.76 -7.52 5.35
C GLU A 13 4.08 -6.12 4.79
N PHE A 14 5.31 -5.67 5.02
CA PHE A 14 5.82 -4.35 4.65
C PHE A 14 7.23 -4.47 4.05
N VAL A 15 7.47 -3.78 2.93
CA VAL A 15 8.78 -3.68 2.29
C VAL A 15 9.42 -2.36 2.64
N ARG A 16 10.56 -2.39 3.35
CA ARG A 16 11.39 -1.22 3.60
C ARG A 16 12.11 -0.82 2.32
N THR A 17 11.90 0.41 1.85
CA THR A 17 12.58 0.96 0.67
C THR A 17 13.73 1.90 1.05
N ASN A 18 13.70 2.49 2.26
CA ASN A 18 14.79 3.21 2.91
C ASN A 18 14.56 3.20 4.44
N GLN A 19 15.52 3.70 5.24
CA GLN A 19 15.58 3.56 6.72
C GLN A 19 14.21 3.44 7.43
N ASN A 20 13.35 4.45 7.28
CA ASN A 20 12.04 4.52 7.96
C ASN A 20 10.83 4.50 6.99
N TYR A 21 11.03 4.36 5.68
CA TYR A 21 9.93 4.36 4.71
C TYR A 21 9.88 3.07 3.89
N GLY A 22 8.73 2.85 3.28
CA GLY A 22 8.44 1.63 2.57
C GLY A 22 6.99 1.59 2.10
N PHE A 23 6.55 0.42 1.71
CA PHE A 23 5.18 0.19 1.25
C PHE A 23 4.64 -1.14 1.74
N SER A 24 3.32 -1.23 1.83
CA SER A 24 2.56 -2.46 2.08
C SER A 24 1.43 -2.59 1.07
N CYS A 25 0.92 -3.81 0.91
CA CYS A 25 -0.29 -4.06 0.14
C CYS A 25 -1.51 -3.71 1.00
N SER A 26 -2.47 -2.93 0.47
CA SER A 26 -3.66 -2.54 1.24
C SER A 26 -4.91 -2.43 0.36
N CYS A 27 -6.06 -2.76 0.93
CA CYS A 27 -7.37 -2.44 0.36
C CYS A 27 -7.84 -1.09 0.93
N LEU A 28 -8.15 -0.16 0.04
CA LEU A 28 -8.57 1.19 0.40
C LEU A 28 -10.06 1.40 0.11
N THR A 29 -10.73 2.17 0.97
CA THR A 29 -12.04 2.77 0.67
C THR A 29 -11.80 4.25 0.39
N VAL A 30 -12.07 4.68 -0.83
CA VAL A 30 -11.64 5.99 -1.35
C VAL A 30 -12.70 6.64 -2.23
N ASP A 31 -12.63 7.96 -2.34
CA ASP A 31 -13.27 8.71 -3.41
C ASP A 31 -12.28 8.97 -4.55
N LEU A 32 -12.76 8.86 -5.79
CA LEU A 32 -11.95 8.96 -7.00
C LEU A 32 -12.47 10.08 -7.91
N ASP A 33 -11.55 10.91 -8.41
CA ASP A 33 -11.76 11.68 -9.64
C ASP A 33 -11.42 10.75 -10.82
N LYS A 34 -12.45 10.22 -11.47
CA LYS A 34 -12.28 9.27 -12.58
C LYS A 34 -11.72 9.93 -13.84
N GLU A 35 -11.99 11.21 -14.05
CA GLU A 35 -11.49 11.93 -15.24
C GLU A 35 -9.99 12.20 -15.11
N LYS A 36 -9.51 12.45 -13.88
CA LYS A 36 -8.10 12.72 -13.59
C LYS A 36 -7.30 11.51 -13.10
N ASN A 37 -7.92 10.34 -12.94
CA ASN A 37 -7.32 9.15 -12.34
C ASN A 37 -6.68 9.42 -10.97
N LEU A 38 -7.36 10.17 -10.10
CA LEU A 38 -6.81 10.65 -8.82
C LEU A 38 -7.68 10.22 -7.63
N ILE A 39 -7.03 9.78 -6.55
CA ILE A 39 -7.69 9.59 -5.25
C ILE A 39 -7.87 10.95 -4.58
N ILE A 40 -9.11 11.32 -4.27
CA ILE A 40 -9.44 12.61 -3.64
C ILE A 40 -9.48 12.49 -2.12
N ALA A 41 -9.95 11.35 -1.61
CA ALA A 41 -10.05 11.08 -0.18
C ALA A 41 -9.85 9.60 0.12
N ILE A 42 -9.24 9.30 1.29
CA ILE A 42 -9.06 7.94 1.81
C ILE A 42 -9.77 7.84 3.16
N TYR A 43 -10.74 6.94 3.26
CA TYR A 43 -11.55 6.77 4.48
C TYR A 43 -11.10 5.58 5.32
N LYS A 44 -10.67 4.50 4.67
CA LYS A 44 -10.24 3.27 5.33
C LYS A 44 -9.07 2.67 4.59
N SER A 45 -8.17 2.07 5.34
CA SER A 45 -7.11 1.21 4.84
C SER A 45 -7.12 -0.08 5.63
N LYS A 46 -7.08 -1.21 4.92
CA LYS A 46 -6.87 -2.53 5.50
C LYS A 46 -5.64 -3.13 4.85
N GLN A 47 -4.59 -3.33 5.64
CA GLN A 47 -3.40 -4.03 5.14
C GLN A 47 -3.76 -5.46 4.75
N LEU A 48 -3.23 -5.88 3.61
CA LEU A 48 -3.36 -7.22 3.06
C LEU A 48 -1.98 -7.90 3.07
N PRO A 49 -1.93 -9.24 2.92
CA PRO A 49 -0.66 -9.92 2.67
C PRO A 49 0.05 -9.30 1.46
N LEU A 50 1.32 -8.95 1.63
CA LEU A 50 2.17 -8.32 0.64
C LEU A 50 2.23 -9.13 -0.65
N LYS A 51 2.28 -10.46 -0.51
CA LYS A 51 2.24 -11.44 -1.61
C LYS A 51 1.13 -11.16 -2.62
N LYS A 52 -0.04 -10.70 -2.17
CA LYS A 52 -1.18 -10.40 -3.05
C LYS A 52 -0.88 -9.31 -4.08
N CYS A 53 -0.17 -8.26 -3.69
CA CYS A 53 0.23 -7.21 -4.62
C CYS A 53 1.44 -7.64 -5.46
N LEU A 54 2.39 -8.38 -4.87
CA LEU A 54 3.60 -8.84 -5.60
C LEU A 54 3.28 -9.83 -6.73
N GLU A 55 2.26 -10.67 -6.55
CA GLU A 55 1.83 -11.66 -7.55
C GLU A 55 0.81 -11.11 -8.56
N ASP A 56 0.32 -9.89 -8.37
CA ASP A 56 -0.60 -9.26 -9.31
C ASP A 56 0.16 -8.64 -10.49
N ILE A 57 0.21 -9.42 -11.58
CA ILE A 57 0.89 -9.07 -12.85
C ILE A 57 0.46 -7.70 -13.39
N SER A 58 -0.78 -7.28 -13.13
CA SER A 58 -1.30 -6.01 -13.65
C SER A 58 -0.59 -4.79 -13.05
N ILE A 59 -0.06 -4.92 -11.83
CA ILE A 59 0.61 -3.84 -11.09
C ILE A 59 2.08 -4.13 -10.81
N THR A 60 2.60 -5.35 -11.03
CA THR A 60 3.99 -5.71 -10.69
C THR A 60 5.03 -4.74 -11.24
N LYS A 61 4.84 -4.25 -12.47
CA LYS A 61 5.75 -3.29 -13.14
C LYS A 61 5.83 -1.93 -12.44
N ASP A 62 4.78 -1.57 -11.70
CA ASP A 62 4.63 -0.26 -11.04
C ASP A 62 5.05 -0.33 -9.56
N ILE A 63 5.32 -1.53 -9.03
CA ILE A 63 5.81 -1.70 -7.66
C ILE A 63 7.29 -1.27 -7.64
N PRO A 64 7.70 -0.35 -6.74
CA PRO A 64 9.06 0.13 -6.63
C PRO A 64 9.96 -0.90 -5.92
N LEU A 65 10.04 -2.10 -6.46
CA LEU A 65 10.95 -3.14 -6.02
C LEU A 65 12.36 -2.71 -6.40
N ARG A 66 13.18 -2.43 -5.39
CA ARG A 66 14.63 -2.35 -5.58
C ARG A 66 15.14 -3.78 -5.74
N PHE A 67 14.99 -4.34 -6.94
CA PHE A 67 15.79 -5.50 -7.30
C PHE A 67 17.25 -5.02 -7.29
N LYS A 68 18.02 -5.48 -6.30
CA LYS A 68 19.47 -5.46 -6.36
C LYS A 68 19.93 -6.49 -7.39
#